data_AF-R0MQW6-F1
#
_entry.id   AF-R0MQW6-F1
#
_cell.length_a   1.000
_cell.length_b   1.000
_cell.length_c   1.000
_cell.angle_alpha   90.00
_cell.angle_beta   90.00
_cell.angle_gamma   90.00
#
_symmetry.space_group_name_H-M   'P 1'
#
loop_
_entity.id
_entity.type
_entity.pdbx_description
1 polymer ?
#
loop_
_entity_poly.entity_id
_entity_poly.type
_entity_poly.pdbx_seq_one_letter_code
_entity_poly.pdbx_strand_id
1 'polypeptide(L)'
;MIRMGNGNKDQKLRQKEDLEAVIRYCDNKTDCRRVLVLEHFGEKFKKELCKKTCDNCMNQGENENKDYSKESQDLINIIKKSKLSICQLIEVYRGMSSKKSLDYTELPEYGKGKHLKKMTVERIIRFLINGKYLEEKTEVNKAGYTWSYLEYKRRPIRVIIVE
;
A
#
# COMPACT_ATOMS: atom_id res chain seq x y z
N MET A 1 2.35 15.92 9.63
CA MET A 1 3.51 16.76 9.27
C MET A 1 3.16 17.88 8.29
N ILE A 2 2.70 17.65 7.05
CA ILE A 2 2.32 18.75 6.11
C ILE A 2 1.15 19.61 6.65
N ARG A 3 0.07 18.97 7.13
CA ARG A 3 -1.12 19.69 7.64
C ARG A 3 -0.82 20.59 8.84
N MET A 4 0.11 20.16 9.70
CA MET A 4 0.51 20.84 10.95
C MET A 4 1.68 21.81 10.74
N GLY A 5 2.23 21.93 9.53
CA GLY A 5 3.32 22.87 9.25
C GLY A 5 2.83 24.33 9.15
N ASN A 6 3.76 25.28 9.29
CA ASN A 6 3.49 26.72 9.26
C ASN A 6 3.22 27.29 7.84
N GLY A 7 3.25 26.47 6.80
CA GLY A 7 3.02 26.90 5.42
C GLY A 7 1.59 27.38 5.18
N ASN A 8 1.44 28.34 4.26
CA ASN A 8 0.14 28.78 3.77
C ASN A 8 -0.55 27.67 2.94
N LYS A 9 -1.81 27.90 2.53
CA LYS A 9 -2.61 26.88 1.82
C LYS A 9 -1.92 26.39 0.54
N ASP A 10 -1.36 27.29 -0.25
CA ASP A 10 -0.72 26.95 -1.53
C ASP A 10 0.60 26.20 -1.32
N GLN A 11 1.37 26.57 -0.31
CA GLN A 11 2.58 25.84 0.08
C GLN A 11 2.25 24.41 0.53
N LYS A 12 1.19 24.25 1.34
CA LYS A 12 0.73 22.92 1.78
C LYS A 12 0.19 22.08 0.62
N LEU A 13 -0.45 22.71 -0.36
CA LEU A 13 -0.92 22.03 -1.57
C LEU A 13 0.26 21.51 -2.40
N ARG A 14 1.24 22.38 -2.71
CA ARG A 14 2.45 21.98 -3.45
C ARG A 14 3.21 20.84 -2.75
N GLN A 15 3.43 20.95 -1.44
CA GLN A 15 4.07 19.89 -0.66
C GLN A 15 3.33 18.55 -0.74
N LYS A 16 2.00 18.57 -0.85
CA LYS A 16 1.19 17.37 -1.03
C LYS A 16 1.37 16.79 -2.44
N GLU A 17 1.37 17.64 -3.46
CA GLU A 17 1.59 17.23 -4.85
C GLU A 17 2.98 16.61 -5.05
N ASP A 18 4.01 17.21 -4.46
CA ASP A 18 5.39 16.69 -4.49
C ASP A 18 5.49 15.32 -3.80
N LEU A 19 4.87 15.17 -2.63
CA LEU A 19 4.82 13.89 -1.93
C LEU A 19 4.11 12.83 -2.78
N GLU A 20 2.99 13.18 -3.39
CA GLU A 20 2.27 12.27 -4.30
C GLU A 20 3.09 11.90 -5.53
N ALA A 21 3.92 12.82 -6.06
CA ALA A 21 4.83 12.53 -7.16
C ALA A 21 5.90 11.50 -6.77
N VAL A 22 6.48 11.63 -5.57
CA VAL A 22 7.44 10.63 -5.04
C VAL A 22 6.75 9.28 -4.80
N ILE A 23 5.51 9.27 -4.29
CA ILE A 23 4.75 8.02 -4.12
C ILE A 23 4.51 7.34 -5.47
N ARG A 24 4.03 8.09 -6.48
CA ARG A 24 3.84 7.57 -7.84
C ARG A 24 5.13 7.01 -8.43
N TYR A 25 6.25 7.69 -8.22
CA TYR A 25 7.57 7.18 -8.61
C TYR A 25 7.85 5.83 -7.95
N CYS A 26 7.74 5.71 -6.62
CA CYS A 26 8.02 4.48 -5.89
C CYS A 26 7.11 3.30 -6.31
N ASP A 27 5.83 3.57 -6.53
CA ASP A 27 4.82 2.58 -6.90
C ASP A 27 4.91 2.14 -8.36
N ASN A 28 5.43 2.99 -9.26
CA ASN A 28 5.63 2.62 -10.66
C ASN A 28 6.75 1.58 -10.78
N LYS A 29 6.39 0.35 -11.18
CA LYS A 29 7.32 -0.76 -11.42
C LYS A 29 7.59 -1.02 -12.90
N THR A 30 6.96 -0.27 -13.80
CA THR A 30 6.92 -0.56 -15.24
C THR A 30 7.78 0.41 -16.04
N ASP A 31 7.65 1.70 -15.76
CA ASP A 31 8.35 2.74 -16.51
C ASP A 31 9.80 2.89 -16.07
N CYS A 32 10.68 3.27 -17.00
CA CYS A 32 12.09 3.43 -16.68
C CYS A 32 12.30 4.49 -15.60
N ARG A 33 13.04 4.15 -14.53
CA ARG A 33 13.36 5.10 -13.44
C ARG A 33 13.97 6.40 -13.96
N ARG A 34 14.86 6.33 -14.96
CA ARG A 34 15.52 7.51 -15.53
C ARG A 34 14.55 8.41 -16.28
N VAL A 35 13.58 7.83 -17.00
CA VAL A 35 12.52 8.61 -17.66
C VAL A 35 11.72 9.35 -16.60
N LEU A 36 11.25 8.65 -15.57
CA LEU A 36 10.40 9.23 -14.52
C LEU A 36 11.10 10.37 -13.76
N VAL A 37 12.39 10.19 -13.38
CA VAL A 37 13.14 11.22 -12.66
C VAL A 37 13.39 12.43 -13.55
N LEU A 38 13.84 12.23 -14.79
CA LEU A 38 14.20 13.33 -15.69
C LEU A 38 12.96 14.11 -16.14
N GLU A 39 11.84 13.44 -16.38
CA GLU A 39 10.56 14.08 -16.71
C GLU A 39 10.07 15.01 -15.57
N HIS A 40 10.29 14.62 -14.31
CA HIS A 40 9.97 15.46 -13.16
C HIS A 40 10.73 16.81 -13.17
N PHE A 41 11.95 16.83 -13.73
CA PHE A 41 12.75 18.05 -13.94
C PHE A 41 12.54 18.72 -15.30
N GLY A 42 11.55 18.26 -16.09
CA GLY A 42 11.26 18.80 -17.42
C GLY A 42 12.22 18.33 -18.52
N GLU A 43 13.04 17.31 -18.24
CA GLU A 43 13.98 16.75 -19.19
C GLU A 43 13.39 15.54 -19.93
N LYS A 44 13.57 15.52 -21.26
CA LYS A 44 13.15 14.38 -22.09
C LYS A 44 14.25 13.33 -22.17
N PHE A 45 13.94 12.11 -21.76
CA PHE A 45 14.87 10.98 -21.83
C PHE A 45 14.28 9.81 -22.63
N LYS A 46 15.08 9.26 -23.53
CA LYS A 46 14.71 8.08 -24.34
C LYS A 46 14.96 6.80 -23.54
N LYS A 47 13.92 5.99 -23.32
CA LYS A 47 13.98 4.73 -22.54
C LYS A 47 15.09 3.80 -23.03
N GLU A 48 15.37 3.78 -24.32
CA GLU A 48 16.38 2.95 -24.97
C GLU A 48 17.80 3.27 -24.46
N LEU A 49 18.05 4.53 -24.07
CA LEU A 49 19.32 4.97 -23.51
C LEU A 49 19.54 4.49 -22.08
N CYS A 50 18.52 3.97 -21.40
CA CYS A 50 18.69 3.34 -20.09
C CYS A 50 19.54 2.08 -20.17
N LYS A 51 19.51 1.34 -21.30
CA LYS A 51 20.28 0.10 -21.49
C LYS A 51 20.13 -0.90 -20.32
N LYS A 52 18.91 -1.05 -19.79
CA LYS A 52 18.58 -1.94 -18.64
C LYS A 52 19.39 -1.70 -17.37
N THR A 53 19.78 -0.45 -17.09
CA THR A 53 20.56 -0.10 -15.88
C THR A 53 19.73 0.39 -14.69
N CYS A 54 18.40 0.27 -14.74
CA CYS A 54 17.52 0.50 -13.59
C CYS A 54 16.64 -0.72 -13.32
N ASP A 55 16.17 -0.87 -12.08
CA ASP A 55 15.32 -1.97 -11.61
C ASP A 55 14.12 -2.23 -12.52
N ASN A 56 13.35 -1.19 -12.85
CA ASN A 56 12.16 -1.33 -13.69
C ASN A 56 12.50 -1.83 -15.11
N CYS A 57 13.63 -1.43 -15.68
CA CYS A 57 14.07 -1.92 -16.99
C CYS A 57 14.68 -3.33 -16.94
N MET A 58 15.18 -3.76 -15.78
CA MET A 58 15.67 -5.12 -15.56
C MET A 58 14.50 -6.11 -15.38
N ASN A 59 13.42 -5.68 -14.74
CA ASN A 59 12.32 -6.54 -14.28
C ASN A 59 11.06 -6.52 -15.17
N GLN A 60 11.15 -6.14 -16.45
CA GLN A 60 9.99 -5.95 -17.35
C GLN A 60 9.14 -7.21 -17.64
N GLY A 61 9.51 -8.38 -17.12
CA GLY A 61 8.86 -9.66 -17.41
C GLY A 61 7.97 -10.24 -16.32
N GLU A 62 7.85 -9.64 -15.12
CA GLU A 62 7.22 -10.30 -13.95
C GLU A 62 5.87 -9.73 -13.50
N ASN A 63 5.18 -8.91 -14.31
CA ASN A 63 3.84 -8.42 -13.97
C ASN A 63 2.77 -9.38 -14.49
N GLU A 64 2.56 -10.49 -13.77
CA GLU A 64 1.38 -11.34 -13.97
C GLU A 64 0.21 -10.82 -13.12
N ASN A 65 -0.86 -10.42 -13.80
CA ASN A 65 -2.15 -10.16 -13.17
C ASN A 65 -2.66 -11.44 -12.47
N LYS A 66 -2.74 -11.41 -11.14
CA LYS A 66 -3.27 -12.53 -10.33
C LYS A 66 -4.56 -12.11 -9.64
N ASP A 67 -5.54 -13.02 -9.65
CA ASP A 67 -6.78 -12.86 -8.91
C ASP A 67 -6.54 -13.16 -7.42
N TYR A 68 -6.73 -12.13 -6.59
CA TYR A 68 -6.63 -12.22 -5.13
C TYR A 68 -7.97 -11.90 -4.45
N SER A 69 -9.09 -12.19 -5.11
CA SER A 69 -10.43 -11.88 -4.59
C SER A 69 -10.73 -12.60 -3.27
N LYS A 70 -10.25 -13.84 -3.09
CA LYS A 70 -10.47 -14.61 -1.86
C LYS A 70 -9.70 -14.01 -0.68
N GLU A 71 -8.42 -13.73 -0.89
CA GLU A 71 -7.52 -13.11 0.08
C GLU A 71 -8.05 -11.73 0.49
N SER A 72 -8.54 -10.97 -0.50
CA SER A 72 -9.16 -9.66 -0.27
C SER A 72 -10.39 -9.75 0.63
N GLN A 73 -11.26 -10.74 0.41
CA GLN A 73 -12.43 -10.97 1.25
C GLN A 73 -12.05 -11.37 2.67
N ASP A 74 -11.04 -12.25 2.83
CA ASP A 74 -10.53 -12.63 4.15
C ASP A 74 -9.98 -11.42 4.91
N LEU A 75 -9.12 -10.60 4.27
CA LEU A 75 -8.54 -9.40 4.86
C LEU A 75 -9.62 -8.40 5.31
N ILE A 76 -10.66 -8.20 4.50
CA ILE A 76 -11.80 -7.35 4.86
C ILE A 76 -12.58 -7.93 6.04
N ASN A 77 -12.79 -9.24 6.10
CA ASN A 77 -13.48 -9.88 7.22
C ASN A 77 -12.73 -9.71 8.54
N ILE A 78 -11.39 -9.77 8.52
CA ILE A 78 -10.56 -9.47 9.68
C ILE A 78 -10.79 -8.02 10.12
N ILE A 79 -10.70 -7.05 9.21
CA ILE A 79 -10.86 -5.62 9.54
C ILE A 79 -12.29 -5.29 10.01
N LYS A 80 -13.33 -5.97 9.52
CA LYS A 80 -14.70 -5.78 10.03
C LYS A 80 -14.85 -6.14 11.51
N LYS A 81 -13.99 -7.02 12.04
CA LYS A 81 -14.04 -7.55 13.41
C LYS A 81 -12.90 -7.01 14.29
N SER A 82 -12.05 -6.13 13.77
CA SER A 82 -10.82 -5.70 14.45
C SER A 82 -10.43 -4.26 14.13
N LYS A 83 -9.53 -3.69 14.93
CA LYS A 83 -8.89 -2.40 14.66
C LYS A 83 -7.39 -2.63 14.55
N LEU A 84 -6.88 -2.73 13.33
CA LEU A 84 -5.50 -3.11 13.03
C LEU A 84 -4.85 -2.12 12.08
N SER A 85 -3.54 -1.91 12.26
CA SER A 85 -2.70 -1.27 11.24
C SER A 85 -2.42 -2.25 10.09
N ILE A 86 -1.86 -1.76 8.98
CA ILE A 86 -1.45 -2.61 7.84
C ILE A 86 -0.50 -3.73 8.32
N CYS A 87 0.52 -3.40 9.11
CA CYS A 87 1.48 -4.37 9.60
C CYS A 87 0.80 -5.46 10.46
N GLN A 88 -0.10 -5.06 11.35
CA GLN A 88 -0.81 -5.99 12.22
C GLN A 88 -1.77 -6.88 11.43
N LEU A 89 -2.47 -6.34 10.43
CA LEU A 89 -3.33 -7.14 9.55
C LEU A 89 -2.53 -8.21 8.79
N ILE A 90 -1.33 -7.86 8.30
CA ILE A 90 -0.44 -8.83 7.63
C ILE A 90 0.00 -9.93 8.61
N GLU A 91 0.35 -9.57 9.85
CA GLU A 91 0.75 -10.53 10.88
C GLU A 91 -0.39 -11.51 11.21
N VAL A 92 -1.60 -11.00 11.43
CA VAL A 92 -2.81 -11.81 11.70
C VAL A 92 -3.13 -12.73 10.53
N TYR A 93 -3.19 -12.20 9.31
CA TYR A 93 -3.56 -13.00 8.14
C TYR A 93 -2.52 -14.08 7.80
N ARG A 94 -1.24 -13.81 8.06
CA ARG A 94 -0.16 -14.79 7.87
C ARG A 94 0.05 -15.71 9.08
N GLY A 95 -0.66 -15.48 10.18
CA GLY A 95 -0.61 -16.31 11.39
C GLY A 95 0.71 -16.19 12.16
N MET A 96 1.26 -14.98 12.24
CA MET A 96 2.52 -14.74 12.95
C MET A 96 2.31 -14.79 14.47
N SER A 97 3.35 -15.17 15.22
CA SER A 97 3.31 -15.30 16.68
C SER A 97 3.58 -13.99 17.44
N SER A 98 3.35 -12.84 16.82
CA SER A 98 3.49 -11.54 17.49
C SER A 98 2.39 -11.40 18.56
N LYS A 99 2.70 -10.70 19.65
CA LYS A 99 1.74 -10.51 20.77
C LYS A 99 0.37 -10.04 20.30
N LYS A 100 0.33 -9.08 19.35
CA LYS A 100 -0.93 -8.53 18.83
C LYS A 100 -1.64 -9.50 17.89
N SER A 101 -0.91 -10.30 17.12
CA SER A 101 -1.48 -11.31 16.24
C SER A 101 -2.17 -12.43 17.01
N LEU A 102 -1.60 -12.82 18.15
CA LEU A 102 -2.16 -13.85 19.03
C LEU A 102 -3.55 -13.49 19.61
N ASP A 103 -3.91 -12.21 19.69
CA ASP A 103 -5.25 -11.76 20.09
C ASP A 103 -6.35 -12.21 19.10
N TYR A 104 -5.98 -12.69 17.91
CA TYR A 104 -6.90 -12.96 16.80
C TYR A 104 -6.85 -14.40 16.29
N THR A 105 -6.26 -15.34 17.04
CA THR A 105 -6.16 -16.76 16.64
C THR A 105 -7.50 -17.43 16.41
N GLU A 106 -8.56 -16.96 17.08
CA GLU A 106 -9.93 -17.47 16.95
C GLU A 106 -10.63 -17.01 15.65
N LEU A 107 -10.06 -16.05 14.91
CA LEU A 107 -10.64 -15.64 13.65
C LEU A 107 -10.50 -16.78 12.61
N PRO A 108 -11.57 -17.13 11.87
CA PRO A 108 -11.48 -18.13 10.80
C PRO A 108 -10.40 -17.81 9.76
N GLU A 109 -10.13 -16.52 9.54
CA GLU A 109 -9.15 -16.01 8.58
C GLU A 109 -7.70 -16.01 9.10
N TYR A 110 -7.47 -16.26 10.39
CA TYR A 110 -6.13 -16.28 10.97
C TYR A 110 -5.25 -17.34 10.29
N GLY A 111 -4.05 -16.95 9.86
CA GLY A 111 -3.09 -17.87 9.26
C GLY A 111 -3.42 -18.36 7.84
N LYS A 112 -4.58 -18.03 7.26
CA LYS A 112 -4.93 -18.45 5.87
C LYS A 112 -3.91 -17.96 4.84
N GLY A 113 -3.31 -16.79 5.06
CA GLY A 113 -2.29 -16.19 4.21
C GLY A 113 -0.87 -16.70 4.44
N LYS A 114 -0.63 -17.75 5.25
CA LYS A 114 0.73 -18.25 5.59
C LYS A 114 1.60 -18.56 4.36
N HIS A 115 0.98 -19.04 3.28
CA HIS A 115 1.64 -19.38 2.03
C HIS A 115 2.08 -18.16 1.20
N LEU A 116 1.55 -16.96 1.51
CA LEU A 116 1.88 -15.72 0.80
C LEU A 116 3.09 -15.03 1.42
N LYS A 117 3.88 -14.38 0.55
CA LYS A 117 4.95 -13.46 0.96
C LYS A 117 4.32 -12.21 1.59
N LYS A 118 5.01 -11.61 2.57
CA LYS A 118 4.60 -10.35 3.22
C LYS A 118 4.22 -9.28 2.20
N MET A 119 5.08 -9.09 1.19
CA MET A 119 4.89 -8.09 0.13
C MET A 119 3.62 -8.32 -0.68
N THR A 120 3.25 -9.58 -0.94
CA THR A 120 2.01 -9.90 -1.68
C THR A 120 0.79 -9.48 -0.88
N VAL A 121 0.74 -9.83 0.42
CA VAL A 121 -0.37 -9.42 1.31
C VAL A 121 -0.45 -7.90 1.41
N GLU A 122 0.69 -7.22 1.55
CA GLU A 122 0.75 -5.76 1.57
C GLU A 122 0.21 -5.13 0.27
N ARG A 123 0.56 -5.67 -0.90
CA ARG A 123 0.04 -5.21 -2.21
C ARG A 123 -1.47 -5.34 -2.28
N ILE A 124 -2.03 -6.47 -1.83
CA ILE A 124 -3.50 -6.67 -1.79
C ILE A 124 -4.15 -5.62 -0.87
N ILE A 125 -3.60 -5.38 0.31
CA ILE A 125 -4.12 -4.35 1.24
C ILE A 125 -4.06 -2.96 0.60
N ARG A 126 -2.94 -2.60 -0.04
CA ARG A 126 -2.80 -1.30 -0.73
C ARG A 126 -3.78 -1.17 -1.89
N PHE A 127 -4.00 -2.24 -2.65
CA PHE A 127 -5.03 -2.27 -3.69
C PHE A 127 -6.43 -2.01 -3.10
N LEU A 128 -6.76 -2.63 -1.97
CA LEU A 128 -8.02 -2.41 -1.27
C LEU A 128 -8.20 -0.97 -0.78
N ILE A 129 -7.13 -0.33 -0.30
CA ILE A 129 -7.14 1.08 0.11
C ILE A 129 -7.36 1.99 -1.11
N ASN A 130 -6.64 1.74 -2.20
CA ASN A 130 -6.74 2.53 -3.43
C ASN A 130 -8.14 2.39 -4.05
N GLY A 131 -8.70 1.18 -4.06
CA GLY A 131 -10.08 0.89 -4.46
C GLY A 131 -11.16 1.39 -3.49
N LYS A 132 -10.77 2.02 -2.37
CA LYS A 132 -11.65 2.56 -1.32
C LYS A 132 -12.53 1.50 -0.65
N TYR A 133 -12.10 0.24 -0.64
CA TYR A 133 -12.71 -0.82 0.19
C TYR A 133 -12.26 -0.69 1.64
N LEU A 134 -11.02 -0.25 1.85
CA LEU A 134 -10.45 0.11 3.14
C LEU A 134 -10.06 1.59 3.14
N GLU A 135 -10.05 2.21 4.31
CA GLU A 135 -9.47 3.53 4.54
C GLU A 135 -8.47 3.46 5.68
N GLU A 136 -7.36 4.19 5.56
CA GLU A 136 -6.42 4.37 6.65
C GLU A 136 -6.77 5.64 7.44
N LYS A 137 -7.06 5.47 8.73
CA LYS A 137 -7.39 6.55 9.65
C LYS A 137 -6.26 6.77 10.64
N THR A 138 -5.74 7.98 10.65
CA THR A 138 -4.67 8.40 11.56
C THR A 138 -5.25 8.95 12.85
N GLU A 139 -4.76 8.43 13.97
CA GLU A 139 -5.04 8.89 15.33
C GLU A 139 -3.74 9.41 15.96
N VAL A 140 -3.83 10.46 16.79
CA VAL A 140 -2.69 11.04 17.50
C VAL A 140 -2.79 10.63 18.96
N ASN A 141 -1.76 9.99 19.50
CA ASN A 141 -1.74 9.62 20.91
C ASN A 141 -1.42 10.83 21.81
N LYS A 142 -1.55 10.66 23.13
CA LYS A 142 -1.32 11.74 24.11
C LYS A 142 0.11 12.31 24.08
N ALA A 143 1.08 11.53 23.59
CA ALA A 143 2.48 11.93 23.43
C ALA A 143 2.78 12.57 22.06
N GLY A 144 1.78 12.77 21.20
CA GLY A 144 1.92 13.41 19.90
C GLY A 144 2.34 12.48 18.75
N TYR A 145 2.50 11.18 19.00
CA TYR A 145 2.79 10.21 17.93
C TYR A 145 1.53 9.80 17.18
N THR A 146 1.66 9.66 15.86
CA THR A 146 0.57 9.26 14.96
C THR A 146 0.56 7.75 14.74
N TRP A 147 -0.62 7.14 14.88
CA TRP A 147 -0.86 5.74 14.58
C TRP A 147 -1.96 5.64 13.52
N SER A 148 -1.79 4.75 12.56
CA SER A 148 -2.75 4.55 11.49
C SER A 148 -3.39 3.17 11.59
N TYR A 149 -4.73 3.13 11.50
CA TYR A 149 -5.53 1.92 11.52
C TYR A 149 -6.42 1.83 10.29
N LEU A 150 -6.74 0.61 9.88
CA LEU A 150 -7.64 0.35 8.77
C LEU A 150 -9.10 0.34 9.24
N GLU A 151 -9.97 1.00 8.48
CA GLU A 151 -11.42 0.94 8.62
C GLU A 151 -12.05 0.41 7.33
N TYR A 152 -13.03 -0.49 7.44
CA TYR A 152 -13.80 -0.95 6.28
C TYR A 152 -14.80 0.12 5.82
N LYS A 153 -14.76 0.45 4.52
CA LYS A 153 -15.79 1.27 3.87
C LYS A 153 -16.80 0.34 3.22
N ARG A 154 -18.08 0.44 3.58
CA ARG A 154 -19.20 -0.40 3.10
C ARG A 154 -19.37 -0.33 1.57
N ARG A 155 -18.50 -1.02 0.84
CA ARG A 155 -18.52 -1.18 -0.62
C ARG A 155 -18.55 -2.67 -0.97
N PRO A 156 -19.36 -3.08 -1.96
CA PRO A 156 -19.41 -4.45 -2.43
C PRO A 156 -18.11 -4.81 -3.16
N ILE A 157 -17.51 -5.95 -2.82
CA ILE A 157 -16.28 -6.43 -3.42
C ILE A 157 -16.58 -6.91 -4.84
N ARG A 158 -15.83 -6.39 -5.83
CA ARG A 158 -15.76 -6.92 -7.20
C ARG A 158 -14.49 -7.76 -7.35
N VAL A 159 -14.30 -8.42 -8.49
CA VAL A 159 -13.05 -9.15 -8.79
C VAL A 159 -11.84 -8.25 -8.55
N ILE A 160 -10.90 -8.71 -7.74
CA ILE A 160 -9.68 -7.97 -7.37
C ILE A 160 -8.49 -8.64 -8.06
N ILE A 161 -8.03 -7.98 -9.13
CA ILE A 161 -6.85 -8.37 -9.88
C ILE A 161 -5.73 -7.44 -9.46
N VAL A 162 -4.63 -8.02 -8.97
CA VAL A 162 -3.44 -7.28 -8.54
C VAL A 162 -2.28 -7.71 -9.45
N GLU A 163 -1.72 -6.74 -10.17
CA GLU A 163 -0.41 -6.83 -10.83
C GLU A 163 0.71 -6.92 -9.79
#